data_AF-A0A1I4HZA2-F1
#
_entry.id   AF-A0A1I4HZA2-F1
#
_cell.length_a   1.000
_cell.length_b   1.000
_cell.length_c   1.000
_cell.angle_alpha   90.00
_cell.angle_beta   90.00
_cell.angle_gamma   90.00
#
_symmetry.space_group_name_H-M   'P 1'
#
loop_
_entity.id
_entity.type
_entity.pdbx_description
1 polymer ?
#
loop_
_entity_poly.entity_id
_entity_poly.type
_entity_poly.pdbx_seq_one_letter_code
_entity_poly.pdbx_strand_id
1 'polypeptide(L)'
;MSNGTSLKDALAYDKTFDCVQCGYCLPACPTYETMEKETHSPRGRINLIKMAAEGKASLDDLKEPIEKCLGCMACTTVCPTDVQYGDLLEAAKETLEKHETKTKTQ
;
A
#
# COMPACT_ATOMS: atom_id res chain seq x y z
N MET A 1 28.02 11.33 -3.62
CA MET A 1 26.77 11.22 -4.41
C MET A 1 25.67 10.88 -3.43
N SER A 2 24.86 11.85 -3.03
CA SER A 2 23.70 11.64 -2.15
C SER A 2 22.66 10.84 -2.94
N ASN A 3 22.72 9.52 -2.81
CA ASN A 3 21.75 8.62 -3.43
C ASN A 3 20.45 8.70 -2.61
N GLY A 4 19.70 9.79 -2.81
CA GLY A 4 18.38 9.95 -2.21
C GLY A 4 17.43 8.98 -2.90
N THR A 5 17.03 7.92 -2.19
CA THR A 5 15.97 6.99 -2.62
C THR A 5 14.74 7.78 -3.05
N SER A 6 14.26 7.57 -4.27
CA SER A 6 13.08 8.29 -4.77
C SER A 6 11.83 7.83 -4.03
N LEU A 7 10.75 8.63 -4.06
CA LEU A 7 9.47 8.22 -3.48
C LEU A 7 8.94 6.93 -4.12
N LYS A 8 9.21 6.75 -5.43
CA LYS A 8 8.84 5.52 -6.15
C LYS A 8 9.56 4.29 -5.61
N ASP A 9 10.86 4.42 -5.35
CA ASP A 9 11.65 3.33 -4.76
C ASP A 9 11.19 3.04 -3.33
N ALA A 10 10.96 4.09 -2.54
CA ALA A 10 10.52 3.97 -1.14
C ALA A 10 9.15 3.29 -0.99
N LEU A 11 8.27 3.43 -1.98
CA LEU A 11 6.94 2.82 -2.02
C LEU A 11 6.88 1.52 -2.83
N ALA A 12 8.02 0.95 -3.25
CA ALA A 12 8.09 -0.25 -4.09
C ALA A 12 7.21 -0.15 -5.35
N TYR A 13 7.24 1.01 -6.02
CA TYR A 13 6.35 1.37 -7.13
C TYR A 13 6.24 0.30 -8.23
N ASP A 14 7.35 -0.32 -8.60
CA ASP A 14 7.37 -1.31 -9.68
C ASP A 14 6.51 -2.54 -9.37
N LYS A 15 6.39 -2.92 -8.09
CA LYS A 15 5.56 -4.06 -7.65
C LYS A 15 4.06 -3.76 -7.73
N THR A 16 3.67 -2.49 -7.87
CA THR A 16 2.24 -2.13 -7.98
C THR A 16 1.63 -2.56 -9.31
N PHE A 17 2.44 -2.79 -10.35
CA PHE A 17 1.98 -3.14 -11.68
C PHE A 17 1.49 -4.58 -11.81
N ASP A 18 1.87 -5.47 -10.88
CA ASP A 18 1.39 -6.86 -10.86
C ASP A 18 -0.11 -6.95 -10.51
N CYS A 19 -0.65 -5.90 -9.90
CA CYS A 19 -2.07 -5.83 -9.56
C CYS A 19 -2.91 -5.40 -10.77
N VAL A 20 -3.66 -6.35 -11.33
CA VAL A 20 -4.60 -6.12 -12.44
C VAL A 20 -6.01 -5.69 -11.98
N GLN A 21 -6.18 -5.34 -10.71
CA GLN A 21 -7.45 -4.88 -10.11
C GLN A 21 -8.65 -5.85 -10.24
N CYS A 22 -8.40 -7.16 -10.40
CA CYS A 22 -9.41 -8.19 -10.65
C CYS A 22 -10.41 -8.44 -9.50
N GLY A 23 -10.10 -8.03 -8.27
CA GLY A 23 -11.04 -8.11 -7.14
C GLY A 23 -11.07 -9.42 -6.35
N TYR A 24 -10.29 -10.45 -6.72
CA TYR A 24 -10.24 -11.72 -5.97
C TYR A 24 -9.82 -11.56 -4.51
N CYS A 25 -9.02 -10.53 -4.21
CA CYS A 25 -8.58 -10.22 -2.87
C CYS A 25 -9.66 -9.58 -1.98
N LEU A 26 -10.77 -9.10 -2.55
CA LEU A 26 -11.83 -8.39 -1.81
C LEU A 26 -12.48 -9.29 -0.74
N PRO A 27 -13.09 -10.45 -1.09
CA PRO A 27 -13.72 -11.32 -0.08
C PRO A 27 -12.71 -11.98 0.86
N ALA A 28 -11.42 -12.03 0.51
CA ALA A 28 -10.39 -12.58 1.38
C ALA A 28 -9.88 -11.58 2.44
N CYS A 29 -10.22 -10.30 2.32
CA CYS A 29 -9.67 -9.26 3.18
C CYS A 29 -10.64 -8.88 4.31
N PRO A 30 -10.34 -9.21 5.58
CA PRO A 30 -11.27 -8.98 6.68
C PRO A 30 -11.56 -7.49 6.92
N THR A 31 -10.60 -6.60 6.63
CA THR A 31 -10.80 -5.15 6.78
C THR A 31 -11.73 -4.61 5.71
N TYR A 32 -11.67 -5.16 4.50
CA TYR A 32 -12.61 -4.79 3.45
C TYR A 32 -14.01 -5.34 3.75
N GLU A 33 -14.13 -6.61 4.13
CA GLU A 33 -15.44 -7.19 4.49
C GLU A 33 -16.13 -6.43 5.62
N THR A 34 -15.36 -5.92 6.59
CA THR A 34 -15.92 -5.18 7.72
C THR A 34 -16.25 -3.73 7.38
N MET A 35 -15.40 -3.07 6.59
CA MET A 35 -15.48 -1.61 6.38
C MET A 35 -16.13 -1.23 5.05
N GLU A 36 -16.17 -2.14 4.07
CA GLU A 36 -16.71 -1.97 2.71
C GLU A 36 -16.14 -0.76 1.93
N LYS A 37 -15.01 -0.22 2.37
CA LYS A 37 -14.29 0.87 1.70
C LYS A 37 -13.21 0.29 0.79
N GLU A 38 -13.24 0.63 -0.49
CA GLU A 38 -12.25 0.14 -1.47
C GLU A 38 -10.82 0.45 -1.04
N THR A 39 -10.57 1.63 -0.47
CA THR A 39 -9.23 2.01 0.04
C THR A 39 -8.70 1.07 1.11
N HIS A 40 -9.59 0.36 1.82
CA HIS A 40 -9.26 -0.62 2.86
C HIS A 40 -9.17 -2.05 2.34
N SER A 41 -9.30 -2.24 1.02
CA SER A 41 -9.05 -3.50 0.33
C SER A 41 -7.57 -3.66 -0.03
N PRO A 42 -7.09 -4.90 -0.28
CA PRO A 42 -5.71 -5.12 -0.70
C PRO A 42 -5.40 -4.41 -2.03
N ARG A 43 -6.28 -4.56 -3.04
CA ARG A 43 -6.10 -3.89 -4.34
C ARG A 43 -6.22 -2.37 -4.25
N GLY A 44 -7.07 -1.86 -3.34
CA GLY A 44 -7.22 -0.43 -3.12
C GLY A 44 -5.99 0.18 -2.48
N ARG A 45 -5.39 -0.49 -1.49
CA ARG A 45 -4.09 -0.09 -0.91
C ARG A 45 -2.99 -0.07 -1.96
N ILE A 46 -2.88 -1.11 -2.81
CA ILE A 46 -1.90 -1.13 -3.90
C ILE A 46 -2.11 0.06 -4.85
N ASN A 47 -3.36 0.36 -5.20
CA ASN A 47 -3.67 1.49 -6.06
C ASN A 47 -3.32 2.84 -5.40
N LEU A 48 -3.59 3.01 -4.10
CA LEU A 48 -3.18 4.20 -3.36
C LEU A 48 -1.66 4.34 -3.30
N ILE A 49 -0.92 3.25 -3.06
CA ILE A 49 0.54 3.25 -3.06
C ILE A 49 1.06 3.74 -4.42
N LYS A 50 0.49 3.21 -5.51
CA LYS A 50 0.82 3.63 -6.88
C LYS A 50 0.53 5.12 -7.10
N MET A 51 -0.66 5.59 -6.70
CA MET A 51 -1.04 6.99 -6.86
C MET A 51 -0.15 7.93 -6.03
N ALA A 52 0.22 7.55 -4.81
CA ALA A 52 1.13 8.33 -3.97
C ALA A 52 2.53 8.41 -4.60
N ALA A 53 3.05 7.29 -5.11
CA ALA A 53 4.32 7.24 -5.83
C ALA A 53 4.32 8.07 -7.14
N GLU A 54 3.15 8.25 -7.76
CA GLU A 54 2.94 9.09 -8.94
C GLU A 54 2.64 10.57 -8.61
N GLY A 55 2.54 10.93 -7.32
CA GLY A 55 2.18 12.28 -6.88
C GLY A 55 0.70 12.63 -7.11
N LYS A 56 -0.16 11.64 -7.33
CA LYS A 56 -1.62 11.78 -7.54
C LYS A 56 -2.44 11.60 -6.26
N ALA A 57 -1.81 11.10 -5.19
CA ALA A 57 -2.34 11.03 -3.84
C ALA A 57 -1.25 11.49 -2.86
N SER A 58 -1.66 11.95 -1.68
CA SER A 58 -0.71 12.30 -0.61
C SER A 58 -0.28 11.06 0.17
N LEU A 59 0.81 11.18 0.94
CA LEU A 59 1.17 10.12 1.90
C LEU A 59 0.16 10.03 3.05
N ASP A 60 -0.52 11.12 3.40
CA ASP A 60 -1.57 11.09 4.43
C ASP A 60 -2.77 10.23 4.02
N ASP A 61 -3.09 10.17 2.72
CA ASP A 61 -4.15 9.31 2.19
C ASP A 61 -3.86 7.81 2.37
N LEU A 62 -2.58 7.43 2.51
CA LEU A 62 -2.17 6.05 2.78
C LEU A 62 -2.32 5.66 4.25
N LYS A 63 -2.32 6.63 5.16
CA LYS A 63 -2.14 6.37 6.59
C LYS A 63 -3.20 5.43 7.16
N GLU A 64 -4.47 5.83 7.13
CA GLU A 64 -5.56 5.01 7.65
C GLU A 64 -5.64 3.65 6.93
N PRO A 65 -5.67 3.58 5.58
CA PRO A 65 -5.68 2.30 4.86
C PRO A 65 -4.57 1.32 5.27
N ILE A 66 -3.33 1.80 5.39
CA ILE A 66 -2.16 0.99 5.72
C ILE A 66 -2.18 0.58 7.19
N GLU A 67 -2.48 1.49 8.12
CA GLU A 67 -2.60 1.20 9.56
C GLU A 67 -3.70 0.19 9.87
N LYS A 68 -4.81 0.22 9.12
CA LYS A 68 -5.89 -0.75 9.28
C LYS A 68 -5.55 -2.11 8.70
N CYS A 69 -4.49 -2.25 7.91
CA CYS A 69 -4.09 -3.56 7.39
C CYS A 69 -3.56 -4.46 8.51
N LEU A 70 -4.22 -5.60 8.74
CA LEU A 70 -3.81 -6.56 9.79
C LEU A 70 -2.53 -7.34 9.45
N GLY A 71 -2.02 -7.25 8.21
CA GLY A 71 -0.85 -8.02 7.78
C GLY A 71 -1.06 -9.54 7.72
N CYS A 72 -2.31 -10.02 7.63
CA CYS A 72 -2.62 -11.46 7.66
C CYS A 72 -2.27 -12.24 6.38
N MET A 73 -1.96 -11.54 5.28
CA MET A 73 -1.63 -12.12 3.96
C MET A 73 -2.70 -13.03 3.34
N ALA A 74 -3.95 -13.02 3.83
CA ALA A 74 -5.04 -13.76 3.20
C ALA A 74 -5.31 -13.33 1.74
N CYS A 75 -4.92 -12.11 1.37
CA CYS A 75 -5.07 -11.60 0.01
C CYS A 75 -4.09 -12.21 -1.00
N THR A 76 -2.90 -12.65 -0.57
CA THR A 76 -1.89 -13.22 -1.47
C THR A 76 -2.26 -14.66 -1.85
N THR A 77 -2.86 -15.42 -0.94
CA THR A 77 -3.27 -16.81 -1.17
C THR A 77 -4.33 -16.95 -2.27
N VAL A 78 -5.13 -15.91 -2.49
CA VAL A 78 -6.19 -15.86 -3.51
C VAL A 78 -5.80 -15.06 -4.75
N CYS A 79 -4.61 -14.44 -4.77
CA CYS A 79 -4.20 -13.55 -5.85
C CYS A 79 -3.77 -14.36 -7.09
N PRO A 80 -4.41 -14.20 -8.25
CA PRO A 80 -4.05 -14.96 -9.45
C PRO A 80 -2.75 -14.49 -10.11
N THR A 81 -2.24 -13.31 -9.75
CA THR A 81 -1.02 -12.72 -10.34
C THR A 81 0.17 -12.71 -9.39
N ASP A 82 0.04 -13.35 -8.22
CA ASP A 82 1.12 -13.46 -7.22
C ASP A 82 1.76 -12.10 -6.83
N VAL A 83 0.90 -11.09 -6.62
CA VAL A 83 1.35 -9.77 -6.19
C VAL A 83 2.14 -9.90 -4.88
N GLN A 84 3.32 -9.29 -4.86
CA GLN A 84 4.20 -9.18 -3.70
C GLN A 84 3.66 -8.19 -2.66
N TYR A 85 2.46 -8.46 -2.13
CA TYR A 85 1.73 -7.54 -1.25
C TYR A 85 2.46 -7.25 0.06
N GLY A 86 3.18 -8.24 0.61
CA GLY A 86 3.99 -8.05 1.82
C GLY A 86 5.02 -6.94 1.65
N ASP A 87 5.76 -6.95 0.54
CA ASP A 87 6.78 -5.95 0.25
C ASP A 87 6.17 -4.56 0.06
N LEU A 88 5.02 -4.48 -0.61
CA LEU A 88 4.27 -3.24 -0.78
C LEU A 88 3.79 -2.67 0.57
N LEU A 89 3.29 -3.54 1.46
CA LEU A 89 2.82 -3.15 2.78
C LEU A 89 3.96 -2.61 3.65
N GLU A 90 5.09 -3.32 3.70
CA GLU A 90 6.24 -2.92 4.53
C GLU A 90 6.88 -1.63 3.99
N ALA A 91 7.06 -1.51 2.67
CA ALA A 91 7.55 -0.28 2.03
C ALA A 91 6.65 0.93 2.36
N ALA A 92 5.33 0.75 2.33
CA ALA A 92 4.37 1.80 2.69
C ALA A 92 4.46 2.19 4.18
N LYS A 93 4.54 1.22 5.09
CA LYS A 93 4.70 1.48 6.54
C LYS A 93 5.98 2.26 6.84
N GLU A 94 7.12 1.81 6.31
CA GLU A 94 8.40 2.50 6.49
C GLU A 94 8.36 3.94 5.95
N THR A 95 7.72 4.12 4.79
CA THR A 95 7.59 5.44 4.17
C THR A 95 6.72 6.37 5.03
N LEU A 96 5.62 5.86 5.58
CA LEU A 96 4.75 6.61 6.50
C LEU A 96 5.48 6.98 7.79
N GLU A 97 6.24 6.07 8.39
CA GLU A 97 7.03 6.35 9.60
C GLU A 97 8.08 7.46 9.36
N LYS A 98 8.79 7.40 8.23
CA LYS A 98 9.74 8.43 7.81
C LYS A 98 9.04 9.76 7.48
N HIS A 99 7.78 9.73 7.04
CA HIS A 99 6.99 10.93 6.80
C HIS A 99 6.59 11.60 8.12
N GLU A 100 6.05 10.85 9.08
CA GLU A 100 5.62 11.38 10.37
C GLU A 100 6.76 12.01 11.19
N THR A 101 7.95 11.40 11.16
CA THR A 101 9.13 11.91 11.88
C THR A 101 9.59 13.26 11.32
N LYS A 102 9.47 13.48 10.01
CA LYS A 102 9.75 14.78 9.37
C LYS A 102 8.71 15.85 9.71
N THR A 103 7.45 15.47 9.88
CA THR A 103 6.37 16.42 10.22
C THR A 103 6.40 16.85 11.68
N LYS A 104 6.95 16.02 12.60
CA LYS A 104 7.07 16.33 14.04
C LYS A 104 8.31 17.16 14.41
N THR A 105 9.29 17.27 13.51
CA THR A 105 10.57 17.96 13.75
C THR A 105 10.61 19.36 13.11
N GLN A 106 9.51 19.79 12.47
CA GLN A 106 9.27 21.14 11.96
C GLN A 106 8.25 21.85 12.85
#